data_AF-X6F5D5-F1
#
_entry.id   AF-X6F5D5-F1
#
_cell.length_a   1.000
_cell.length_b   1.000
_cell.length_c   1.000
_cell.angle_alpha   90.00
_cell.angle_beta   90.00
_cell.angle_gamma   90.00
#
_symmetry.space_group_name_H-M   'P 1'
#
loop_
_entity.id
_entity.type
_entity.pdbx_description
1 polymer ?
#
loop_
_entity_poly.entity_id
_entity_poly.type
_entity_poly.pdbx_seq_one_letter_code
_entity_poly.pdbx_strand_id
1 'polypeptide(L)'
;MAGLWIVGEDMPRQENRITLHGDEKDEHGMPIADVHFDDHANDTAMRNHAYKQATALYDAVGATRTFPTPPYPSTHNLGTNRMSEKAADGVSLAIRQADYIAPTGWPSLVTSR
;
A
#
# COMPACT_ATOMS: atom_id res chain seq x y z
N MET A 1 27.47 14.97 -2.34
CA MET A 1 26.66 13.81 -1.95
C MET A 1 25.40 13.81 -2.80
N ALA A 2 24.90 12.63 -3.19
CA ALA A 2 23.69 12.47 -3.97
C ALA A 2 22.83 11.36 -3.34
N GLY A 3 21.51 11.44 -3.53
CA GLY A 3 20.56 10.44 -3.06
C GLY A 3 19.61 10.02 -4.17
N LEU A 4 19.24 8.75 -4.17
CA LEU A 4 18.27 8.17 -5.10
C LEU A 4 17.17 7.51 -4.27
N TRP A 5 15.95 8.01 -4.46
CA TRP A 5 14.76 7.43 -3.85
C TRP A 5 14.00 6.65 -4.91
N ILE A 6 13.77 5.36 -4.65
CA ILE A 6 13.04 4.47 -5.55
C ILE A 6 11.75 4.05 -4.86
N VAL A 7 10.63 4.29 -5.52
CA VAL A 7 9.31 3.82 -5.08
C VAL A 7 8.95 2.62 -5.96
N GLY A 8 8.87 1.45 -5.35
CA GLY A 8 8.36 0.23 -5.97
C GLY A 8 6.88 0.01 -5.63
N GLU A 9 6.30 -1.04 -6.21
CA GLU A 9 4.98 -1.54 -5.84
C GLU A 9 5.11 -2.75 -4.91
N ASP A 10 4.49 -2.68 -3.73
CA ASP A 10 4.33 -3.83 -2.86
C ASP A 10 3.11 -4.63 -3.32
N MET A 11 3.30 -5.93 -3.58
CA MET A 11 2.22 -6.75 -4.09
C MET A 11 1.09 -6.90 -3.06
N PRO A 12 -0.20 -6.86 -3.49
CA PRO A 12 -1.31 -7.09 -2.58
C PRO A 12 -1.21 -8.48 -1.95
N ARG A 13 -1.22 -8.51 -0.62
CA ARG A 13 -1.26 -9.73 0.19
C ARG A 13 -2.50 -9.74 1.07
N GLN A 14 -3.16 -10.89 1.20
CA GLN A 14 -4.35 -11.00 2.03
C GLN A 14 -4.02 -10.91 3.52
N GLU A 15 -2.83 -11.36 3.92
CA GLU A 15 -2.41 -11.37 5.32
C GLU A 15 -2.03 -9.97 5.82
N ASN A 16 -1.45 -9.15 4.94
CA ASN A 16 -1.09 -7.76 5.21
C ASN A 16 -2.37 -6.96 5.44
N ARG A 17 -2.49 -6.37 6.63
CA ARG A 17 -3.73 -5.72 7.06
C ARG A 17 -3.47 -4.67 8.12
N ILE A 18 -4.44 -3.78 8.25
CA ILE A 18 -4.56 -2.87 9.38
C ILE A 18 -5.74 -3.34 10.22
N THR A 19 -5.53 -3.47 11.52
CA THR A 19 -6.58 -3.73 12.51
C THR A 19 -6.65 -2.60 13.53
N LEU A 20 -7.74 -2.54 14.28
CA LEU A 20 -7.86 -1.63 15.41
C LEU A 20 -7.32 -2.30 16.67
N HIS A 21 -6.48 -1.59 17.41
CA HIS A 21 -5.96 -2.06 18.68
C HIS A 21 -7.12 -2.24 19.68
N GLY A 22 -7.05 -3.28 20.51
CA GLY A 22 -8.13 -3.66 21.44
C GLY A 22 -8.38 -2.63 22.55
N ASP A 23 -7.30 -2.14 23.17
CA ASP A 23 -7.40 -1.32 24.38
C ASP A 23 -6.86 0.11 24.22
N GLU A 24 -5.82 0.31 23.40
CA GLU A 24 -5.19 1.61 23.21
C GLU A 24 -5.95 2.52 22.24
N LYS A 25 -6.02 3.80 22.61
CA LYS A 25 -6.72 4.85 21.88
C LYS A 25 -5.83 6.07 21.73
N ASP A 26 -6.06 6.83 20.66
CA ASP A 26 -5.43 8.12 20.45
C ASP A 26 -6.02 9.21 21.37
N GLU A 27 -5.47 10.43 21.27
CA GLU A 27 -5.88 11.60 22.04
C GLU A 27 -7.35 12.02 21.78
N HIS A 28 -7.95 11.51 20.70
CA HIS A 28 -9.34 11.78 20.32
C HIS A 28 -10.29 10.61 20.67
N GLY A 29 -9.78 9.57 21.33
CA GLY A 29 -10.55 8.42 21.80
C GLY A 29 -10.83 7.36 20.72
N MET A 30 -10.18 7.45 19.56
CA MET A 30 -10.26 6.44 18.49
C MET A 30 -9.26 5.31 18.75
N PRO A 31 -9.60 4.04 18.53
CA PRO A 31 -8.63 2.95 18.61
C PRO A 31 -7.44 3.20 17.68
N ILE A 32 -6.21 3.00 18.19
CA ILE A 32 -5.02 3.14 17.35
C ILE A 32 -4.93 2.00 16.33
N ALA A 33 -4.19 2.23 15.24
CA ALA A 33 -4.01 1.24 14.19
C ALA A 33 -2.86 0.28 14.50
N ASP A 34 -3.14 -1.02 14.45
CA ASP A 34 -2.14 -2.08 14.37
C ASP A 34 -1.86 -2.41 12.92
N VAL A 35 -0.63 -2.20 12.47
CA VAL A 35 -0.22 -2.44 11.09
C VAL A 35 0.63 -3.70 11.02
N HIS A 36 0.13 -4.71 10.32
CA HIS A 36 0.89 -5.92 10.02
C HIS A 36 1.25 -5.96 8.53
N PHE A 37 2.55 -6.08 8.25
CA PHE A 37 3.09 -6.10 6.90
C PHE A 37 4.27 -7.06 6.82
N ASP A 38 4.15 -8.00 5.89
CA ASP A 38 5.24 -8.88 5.46
C ASP A 38 5.52 -8.67 3.96
N ASP A 39 6.79 -8.70 3.57
CA ASP A 39 7.20 -8.60 2.17
C ASP A 39 6.64 -9.77 1.33
N HIS A 40 6.19 -9.49 0.12
CA HIS A 40 6.08 -10.51 -0.92
C HIS A 40 7.45 -10.84 -1.51
N ALA A 41 7.63 -12.06 -2.04
CA ALA A 41 8.89 -12.46 -2.67
C ALA A 41 9.26 -11.54 -3.86
N ASN A 42 8.25 -11.03 -4.56
CA ASN A 42 8.45 -10.05 -5.64
C ASN A 42 8.96 -8.71 -5.11
N ASP A 43 8.46 -8.25 -3.96
CA ASP A 43 8.86 -6.97 -3.36
C ASP A 43 10.35 -7.04 -3.00
N THR A 44 10.78 -8.15 -2.40
CA THR A 44 12.19 -8.43 -2.13
C THR A 44 13.04 -8.49 -3.41
N ALA A 45 12.56 -9.20 -4.44
CA ALA A 45 13.28 -9.31 -5.71
C ALA A 45 13.44 -7.94 -6.40
N MET A 46 12.38 -7.14 -6.43
CA MET A 46 12.36 -5.79 -6.98
C MET A 46 13.28 -4.84 -6.19
N ARG A 47 13.23 -4.90 -4.85
CA ARG A 47 14.11 -4.11 -3.97
C ARG A 47 15.59 -4.42 -4.23
N ASN A 48 15.94 -5.70 -4.31
CA ASN A 48 17.32 -6.13 -4.61
C ASN A 48 17.77 -5.72 -6.01
N HIS A 49 16.88 -5.80 -7.01
CA HIS A 49 17.15 -5.29 -8.35
C HIS A 49 17.42 -3.78 -8.31
N ALA A 50 16.57 -3.01 -7.63
CA ALA A 50 16.71 -1.58 -7.49
C ALA A 50 18.05 -1.18 -6.85
N TYR A 51 18.46 -1.83 -5.76
CA TYR A 51 19.77 -1.58 -5.15
C TYR A 51 20.94 -1.85 -6.10
N LYS A 52 20.86 -2.93 -6.88
CA LYS A 52 21.89 -3.25 -7.87
C LYS A 52 21.98 -2.18 -8.96
N GLN A 53 20.85 -1.76 -9.53
CA GLN A 53 20.85 -0.73 -10.59
C GLN A 53 21.27 0.63 -10.06
N ALA A 54 20.79 1.02 -8.88
CA ALA A 54 21.17 2.26 -8.22
C ALA A 54 22.68 2.34 -7.96
N THR A 55 23.27 1.25 -7.49
CA THR A 55 24.72 1.17 -7.24
C THR A 55 25.50 1.32 -8.54
N ALA A 56 25.13 0.57 -9.58
CA ALA A 56 25.77 0.65 -10.89
C ALA A 56 25.68 2.06 -11.50
N LEU A 57 24.55 2.76 -11.33
CA LEU A 57 24.39 4.14 -11.78
C LEU A 57 25.39 5.08 -11.09
N TYR A 58 25.54 4.97 -9.77
CA TYR A 58 26.47 5.82 -9.02
C TYR A 58 27.94 5.50 -9.32
N ASP A 59 28.28 4.23 -9.47
CA ASP A 59 29.63 3.81 -9.85
C ASP A 59 30.01 4.37 -11.23
N ALA A 60 29.08 4.36 -12.19
CA ALA A 60 29.30 4.88 -13.54
C ALA A 60 29.60 6.39 -13.58
N VAL A 61 29.13 7.15 -12.59
CA VAL A 61 29.42 8.60 -12.46
C VAL A 61 30.55 8.90 -11.47
N GLY A 62 31.31 7.89 -11.05
CA GLY A 62 32.51 8.06 -10.24
C GLY A 62 32.26 8.24 -8.74
N ALA A 63 31.18 7.65 -8.20
CA ALA A 63 30.96 7.64 -6.76
C ALA A 63 32.12 6.94 -6.03
N THR A 64 32.63 7.56 -4.96
CA THR A 64 33.71 6.99 -4.14
C THR A 64 33.21 5.97 -3.12
N ARG A 65 31.91 6.03 -2.78
CA ARG A 65 31.24 5.10 -1.87
C ARG A 65 29.73 5.16 -2.10
N THR A 66 29.09 3.99 -2.09
CA THR A 66 27.63 3.84 -2.22
C THR A 66 27.10 2.98 -1.09
N PHE A 67 25.93 3.33 -0.55
CA PHE A 67 25.29 2.58 0.53
C PHE A 67 23.80 2.41 0.26
N PRO A 68 23.26 1.20 0.45
CA PRO A 68 21.83 1.01 0.51
C PRO A 68 21.32 1.51 1.86
N THR A 69 20.28 2.33 1.83
CA THR A 69 19.50 2.64 3.04
C THR A 69 18.45 1.56 3.24
N PRO A 70 18.29 1.02 4.47
CA PRO A 70 17.21 0.10 4.78
C PRO A 70 15.85 0.71 4.44
N PRO A 71 14.84 -0.12 4.12
CA PRO A 71 13.52 0.39 3.81
C PRO A 71 12.92 1.14 5.00
N TYR A 72 12.36 2.31 4.70
CA TYR A 72 11.54 3.07 5.63
C TYR A 72 10.07 2.62 5.53
N PRO A 73 9.27 2.76 6.60
CA PRO A 73 7.84 2.48 6.53
C PRO A 73 7.18 3.35 5.45
N SER A 74 6.44 2.70 4.55
CA SER A 74 5.85 3.32 3.36
C SER A 74 4.73 4.31 3.71
N THR A 75 4.83 5.54 3.19
CA THR A 75 3.84 6.61 3.38
C THR A 75 2.69 6.55 2.36
N HIS A 76 2.73 5.63 1.40
CA HIS A 76 1.71 5.43 0.36
C HIS A 76 0.83 4.21 0.67
N ASN A 77 0.13 4.26 1.81
CA ASN A 77 -0.74 3.16 2.22
C ASN A 77 -1.98 3.09 1.33
N LEU A 78 -2.17 1.96 0.66
CA LEU A 78 -3.29 1.70 -0.25
C LEU A 78 -3.94 0.36 0.11
N GLY A 79 -5.12 0.09 -0.44
CA GLY A 79 -5.76 -1.23 -0.38
C GLY A 79 -6.57 -1.53 0.89
N THR A 80 -6.56 -0.66 1.91
CA THR A 80 -7.37 -0.85 3.14
C THR A 80 -8.88 -0.79 2.87
N ASN A 81 -9.30 -0.07 1.82
CA ASN A 81 -10.67 -0.05 1.30
C ASN A 81 -10.64 -0.43 -0.19
N ARG A 82 -10.09 -1.61 -0.51
CA ARG A 82 -9.82 -1.99 -1.91
C ARG A 82 -11.09 -2.08 -2.75
N MET A 83 -11.03 -1.49 -3.95
CA MET A 83 -12.06 -1.67 -4.96
C MET A 83 -11.89 -3.02 -5.66
N SER A 84 -13.02 -3.67 -5.99
CA SER A 84 -13.01 -4.90 -6.78
C SER A 84 -14.26 -5.03 -7.65
N GLU A 85 -14.15 -5.72 -8.76
CA GLU A 85 -15.28 -6.09 -9.61
C GLU A 85 -16.27 -7.02 -8.88
N LYS A 86 -15.75 -7.90 -8.02
CA LYS A 86 -16.55 -8.83 -7.22
C LYS A 86 -16.60 -8.35 -5.79
N ALA A 87 -17.81 -8.30 -5.21
CA ALA A 87 -18.01 -7.89 -3.83
C ALA A 87 -17.28 -8.79 -2.81
N ALA A 88 -17.08 -10.08 -3.11
CA ALA A 88 -16.32 -10.99 -2.25
C ALA A 88 -14.81 -10.66 -2.21
N ASP A 89 -14.32 -9.94 -3.22
CA ASP A 89 -12.90 -9.66 -3.41
C ASP A 89 -12.57 -8.20 -3.14
N GLY A 90 -13.42 -7.41 -2.51
CA GLY A 90 -13.13 -6.00 -2.22
C GLY A 90 -14.10 -5.40 -1.22
N VAL A 91 -13.76 -4.24 -0.68
CA VAL A 91 -14.63 -3.53 0.27
C VAL A 91 -15.64 -2.65 -0.48
N SER A 92 -15.24 -2.09 -1.60
CA SER A 92 -16.11 -1.31 -2.49
C SER A 92 -16.15 -1.88 -3.90
N LEU A 93 -17.29 -1.72 -4.57
CA LEU A 93 -17.43 -2.13 -5.98
C LEU A 93 -16.57 -1.23 -6.88
N ALA A 94 -15.93 -1.83 -7.89
CA ALA A 94 -15.23 -1.12 -8.96
C ALA A 94 -16.25 -0.48 -9.91
N ILE A 95 -16.96 0.55 -9.45
CA ILE A 95 -17.71 1.45 -10.32
C ILE A 95 -16.74 2.48 -10.89
N ARG A 96 -16.68 2.59 -12.22
CA ARG A 96 -15.83 3.60 -12.87
C ARG A 96 -16.31 4.97 -12.39
N GLN A 97 -15.41 5.85 -11.97
CA GLN A 97 -15.77 7.20 -11.49
C GLN A 97 -16.59 8.01 -12.52
N ALA A 98 -16.47 7.71 -13.82
CA ALA A 98 -17.29 8.30 -14.88
C ALA A 98 -18.75 7.81 -14.91
N ASP A 99 -19.03 6.64 -14.34
CA ASP A 99 -20.36 6.02 -14.27
C ASP A 99 -21.07 6.37 -12.94
N TYR A 100 -20.39 7.10 -12.04
CA TYR A 100 -20.96 7.56 -10.78
C TYR A 100 -21.78 8.84 -10.99
N ILE A 101 -23.02 8.67 -11.45
CA ILE A 101 -24.08 9.65 -11.18
C ILE A 101 -24.62 9.29 -9.80
N ALA A 102 -24.33 10.11 -8.78
CA ALA A 102 -24.99 9.97 -7.48
C ALA A 102 -26.51 10.00 -7.72
N PRO A 103 -27.27 8.92 -7.45
CA PRO A 103 -28.70 8.98 -7.55
C PRO A 103 -29.16 9.86 -6.39
N THR A 104 -29.66 11.05 -6.72
CA THR A 104 -30.50 11.82 -5.81
C THR A 104 -31.70 10.94 -5.42
N GLY A 105 -31.57 10.23 -4.29
CA GLY A 105 -32.62 9.37 -3.74
C GLY A 105 -32.21 7.90 -3.63
N TRP A 106 -31.64 7.51 -2.50
CA TRP A 106 -31.52 6.10 -2.11
C TRP A 106 -32.79 5.66 -1.35
N PRO A 107 -33.51 4.62 -1.80
CA PRO A 107 -34.25 3.74 -0.91
C PRO A 107 -33.40 2.51 -0.61
N SER A 108 -33.31 2.19 0.68
CA SER A 108 -32.77 0.94 1.22
C SER A 108 -33.31 -0.29 0.49
N LEU A 109 -32.42 -1.15 -0.02
CA LEU A 109 -32.80 -2.46 -0.53
C LEU A 109 -31.92 -3.54 0.10
N VAL A 110 -32.49 -4.12 1.16
CA VAL A 110 -32.39 -5.54 1.48
C VAL A 110 -32.67 -6.33 0.21
N THR A 111 -31.79 -7.27 -0.16
CA THR A 111 -32.17 -8.36 -1.05
C THR A 111 -31.70 -9.68 -0.48
N SER A 112 -32.68 -10.45 0.01
CA SER A 112 -32.61 -11.89 0.00
C SER A 112 -32.78 -12.38 -1.45
N ARG A 113 -31.81 -13.18 -1.88
CA ARG A 113 -31.88 -14.40 -2.70
C ARG A 113 -30.60 -14.57 -3.49
#